data_AF-A0A644X7Q7-F1
#
_entry.id   AF-A0A644X7Q7-F1
#
_cell.length_a   1.000
_cell.length_b   1.000
_cell.length_c   1.000
_cell.angle_alpha   90.00
_cell.angle_beta   90.00
_cell.angle_gamma   90.00
#
_symmetry.space_group_name_H-M   'P 1'
#
loop_
_entity.id
_entity.type
_entity.pdbx_description
1 polymer ?
#
loop_
_entity_poly.entity_id
_entity_poly.type
_entity_poly.pdbx_seq_one_letter_code
_entity_poly.pdbx_strand_id
1 'polypeptide(L)'
;MAKSWYPVIDYLACSECGTCIAKCSYGVYDKAKAPSPVVVRTENCIDHCHGCGNKCPVGAISYVGDDTGWTPPNGEHSAAESEDCCCDGTCEESSSKSVLVEYLYLDLNTCERCIGADTVLEEVLRSVVPALEVAGYTIQLQKVQIATEELAKQYRFLASPTIRVNGQDICGPVEENTCGCCGEISGTDVTCRTFAYKGQTYEVPPKAMLADGILSAVLGMVQPACDCSEYALPENLKGFFEGKAVKSGCCPGGTCR
;
A
#
# COMPACT_ATOMS: atom_id res chain seq x y z
N MET A 1 32.33 -26.40 -13.79
CA MET A 1 32.26 -25.64 -12.53
C MET A 1 32.62 -24.22 -12.87
N ALA A 2 31.69 -23.31 -12.70
CA ALA A 2 31.82 -21.93 -13.14
C ALA A 2 32.06 -21.03 -11.93
N LYS A 3 33.00 -20.09 -12.06
CA LYS A 3 33.20 -19.04 -11.05
C LYS A 3 32.22 -17.88 -11.20
N SER A 4 31.58 -17.77 -12.37
CA SER A 4 30.72 -16.67 -12.78
C SER A 4 29.26 -17.06 -13.02
N TRP A 5 28.92 -18.36 -12.92
CA TRP A 5 27.57 -18.86 -13.19
C TRP A 5 26.96 -19.49 -11.94
N TYR A 6 25.88 -18.90 -11.42
CA TYR A 6 25.12 -19.46 -10.30
C TYR A 6 23.70 -18.88 -10.22
N PRO A 7 22.73 -19.64 -9.64
CA PRO A 7 21.36 -19.18 -9.51
C PRO A 7 21.23 -18.11 -8.41
N VAL A 8 20.40 -17.11 -8.67
CA VAL A 8 19.93 -16.09 -7.73
C VAL A 8 18.43 -16.27 -7.57
N ILE A 9 17.95 -16.31 -6.33
CA ILE A 9 16.54 -16.53 -6.01
C ILE A 9 15.90 -15.20 -5.64
N ASP A 10 14.78 -14.88 -6.28
CA ASP A 10 13.88 -13.84 -5.80
C ASP A 10 13.00 -14.44 -4.68
N TYR A 11 13.32 -14.11 -3.44
CA TYR A 11 12.60 -14.61 -2.27
C TYR A 11 11.19 -14.03 -2.12
N LEU A 12 10.87 -12.90 -2.75
CA LEU A 12 9.53 -12.31 -2.73
C LEU A 12 8.60 -13.05 -3.68
N ALA A 13 9.13 -13.47 -4.84
CA ALA A 13 8.39 -14.28 -5.80
C ALA A 13 8.40 -15.78 -5.47
N CYS A 14 9.33 -16.26 -4.63
CA CYS A 14 9.49 -17.68 -4.33
C CYS A 14 8.34 -18.23 -3.46
N SER A 15 7.64 -19.24 -3.97
CA SER A 15 6.62 -19.98 -3.21
C SER A 15 7.17 -21.04 -2.24
N GLU A 16 8.49 -21.06 -2.00
CA GLU A 16 9.18 -22.05 -1.16
C GLU A 16 8.80 -23.52 -1.46
N CYS A 17 8.55 -23.85 -2.73
CA CYS A 17 8.10 -25.18 -3.14
C CYS A 17 9.19 -26.29 -3.10
N GLY A 18 10.46 -25.94 -2.89
CA GLY A 18 11.59 -26.87 -2.81
C GLY A 18 11.96 -27.62 -4.10
N THR A 19 11.31 -27.33 -5.24
CA THR A 19 11.53 -28.07 -6.50
C THR A 19 12.95 -27.89 -7.04
N CYS A 20 13.53 -26.70 -6.90
CA CYS A 20 14.92 -26.43 -7.30
C CYS A 20 15.94 -27.23 -6.48
N ILE A 21 15.71 -27.40 -5.17
CA ILE A 21 16.55 -28.19 -4.25
C ILE A 21 16.48 -29.67 -4.64
N ALA A 22 15.27 -30.19 -4.89
CA ALA A 22 15.07 -31.58 -5.30
C ALA A 22 15.71 -31.89 -6.67
N LYS A 23 15.72 -30.91 -7.59
CA LYS A 23 16.27 -31.08 -8.93
C LYS A 23 17.80 -30.99 -8.98
N CYS A 24 18.43 -30.19 -8.12
CA CYS A 24 19.88 -29.95 -8.17
C CYS A 24 20.68 -31.03 -7.44
N SER A 25 21.30 -31.95 -8.20
CA SER A 25 22.15 -33.01 -7.63
C SER A 25 23.56 -32.54 -7.24
N TYR A 26 23.97 -31.34 -7.65
CA TYR A 26 25.34 -30.83 -7.45
C TYR A 26 25.53 -30.14 -6.09
N GLY A 27 24.50 -30.11 -5.24
CA GLY A 27 24.63 -29.58 -3.88
C GLY A 27 24.80 -28.07 -3.81
N VAL A 28 24.33 -27.34 -4.83
CA VAL A 28 24.29 -25.88 -4.87
C VAL A 28 23.43 -25.31 -3.73
N TYR A 29 22.32 -26.00 -3.43
CA TYR A 29 21.39 -25.62 -2.37
C TYR A 29 21.66 -26.34 -1.04
N ASP A 30 21.33 -25.67 0.06
CA ASP A 30 21.34 -26.23 1.40
C ASP A 30 20.11 -27.12 1.62
N LYS A 31 20.35 -28.44 1.71
CA LYS A 31 19.29 -29.41 1.95
C LYS A 31 18.71 -29.31 3.36
N ALA A 32 19.44 -28.79 4.33
CA ALA A 32 18.96 -28.66 5.70
C ALA A 32 17.90 -27.54 5.83
N LYS A 33 17.91 -26.58 4.90
CA LYS A 33 16.95 -25.47 4.85
C LYS A 33 15.77 -25.71 3.91
N ALA A 34 15.68 -26.91 3.33
CA ALA A 34 14.54 -27.28 2.50
C ALA A 34 13.23 -27.16 3.31
N PRO A 35 12.16 -26.59 2.69
CA PRO A 35 12.00 -26.35 1.27
C PRO A 35 12.45 -24.95 0.78
N SER A 36 12.98 -24.11 1.68
CA SER A 36 13.47 -22.77 1.33
C SER A 36 14.82 -22.84 0.58
N PRO A 37 14.91 -22.29 -0.65
CA PRO A 37 16.06 -22.48 -1.52
C PRO A 37 17.22 -21.55 -1.15
N VAL A 38 18.06 -21.98 -0.21
CA VAL A 38 19.28 -21.27 0.18
C VAL A 38 20.47 -21.79 -0.63
N VAL A 39 21.07 -20.92 -1.44
CA VAL A 39 22.27 -21.23 -2.24
C VAL A 39 23.51 -21.12 -1.35
N VAL A 40 24.29 -22.20 -1.23
CA VAL A 40 25.47 -22.26 -0.35
C VAL A 40 26.76 -22.63 -1.06
N ARG A 41 26.69 -23.24 -2.24
CA ARG A 41 27.86 -23.69 -3.01
C ARG A 41 27.68 -23.28 -4.47
N THR A 42 27.92 -22.00 -4.75
CA THR A 42 27.76 -21.41 -6.09
C THR A 42 28.72 -22.06 -7.09
N GLU A 43 29.92 -22.44 -6.66
CA GLU A 43 30.96 -23.09 -7.45
C GLU A 43 30.57 -24.47 -8.01
N ASN A 44 29.61 -25.13 -7.36
CA ASN A 44 29.07 -26.41 -7.79
C ASN A 44 28.03 -26.27 -8.91
N CYS A 45 27.62 -25.05 -9.25
CA CYS A 45 26.73 -24.84 -10.37
C CYS A 45 27.45 -25.23 -11.68
N ILE A 46 26.74 -25.97 -12.52
CA ILE A 46 27.20 -26.26 -13.87
C ILE A 46 26.99 -25.03 -14.71
N ASP A 47 28.04 -24.65 -15.42
CA ASP A 47 28.04 -23.53 -16.36
C ASP A 47 26.93 -23.71 -17.39
N HIS A 48 26.17 -22.64 -17.66
CA HIS A 48 25.05 -22.64 -18.61
C HIS A 48 23.88 -23.61 -18.26
N CYS A 49 23.75 -24.00 -16.99
CA CYS A 49 22.67 -24.90 -16.54
C CYS A 49 21.47 -24.14 -15.96
N HIS A 50 20.32 -24.21 -16.63
CA HIS A 50 19.04 -23.64 -16.16
C HIS A 50 18.10 -24.64 -15.50
N GLY A 51 18.62 -25.80 -15.07
CA GLY A 51 17.78 -26.94 -14.65
C GLY A 51 16.84 -26.65 -13.46
N CYS A 52 17.25 -25.79 -12.53
CA CYS A 52 16.39 -25.36 -11.43
C CYS A 52 15.40 -24.26 -11.85
N GLY A 53 15.83 -23.28 -12.65
CA GLY A 53 14.96 -22.24 -13.22
C GLY A 53 13.84 -22.81 -14.08
N ASN A 54 14.15 -23.77 -14.97
CA ASN A 54 13.18 -24.47 -15.82
C ASN A 54 12.11 -25.26 -15.05
N LYS A 55 12.35 -25.55 -13.77
CA LYS A 55 11.43 -26.29 -12.90
C LYS A 55 10.77 -25.39 -11.84
N CYS A 56 11.10 -24.11 -11.81
CA CYS A 56 10.46 -23.17 -10.91
C CYS A 56 9.02 -22.89 -11.41
N PRO A 57 7.98 -23.16 -10.59
CA PRO A 57 6.59 -22.94 -11.00
C PRO A 57 6.23 -21.46 -11.10
N VAL A 58 6.99 -20.59 -10.42
CA VAL A 58 6.77 -19.13 -10.33
C VAL A 58 7.87 -18.33 -11.02
N GLY A 59 8.85 -19.02 -11.64
CA GLY A 59 9.95 -18.37 -12.37
C GLY A 59 10.89 -17.49 -11.52
N ALA A 60 10.95 -17.68 -10.21
CA ALA A 60 11.71 -16.84 -9.27
C ALA A 60 13.24 -17.04 -9.28
N ILE A 61 13.84 -17.57 -10.36
CA ILE A 61 15.27 -17.89 -10.43
C ILE A 61 15.89 -17.22 -11.65
N SER A 62 16.91 -16.38 -11.41
CA SER A 62 17.79 -15.83 -12.43
C SER A 62 19.21 -16.39 -12.28
N TYR A 63 20.09 -16.12 -13.24
CA TYR A 63 21.47 -16.62 -13.23
C TYR A 63 22.45 -15.46 -13.44
N VAL A 64 23.45 -15.35 -12.57
CA VAL A 64 24.57 -14.42 -12.79
C VAL A 64 25.43 -14.97 -13.91
N GLY A 65 25.89 -14.08 -14.81
CA GLY A 65 26.74 -14.45 -15.94
C GLY A 65 26.01 -15.18 -17.06
N ASP A 66 24.68 -15.09 -17.13
CA ASP A 66 23.90 -15.68 -18.22
C ASP A 66 24.01 -14.86 -19.52
N ASP A 67 24.61 -15.46 -20.53
CA ASP A 67 24.79 -14.93 -21.88
C ASP A 67 23.97 -15.74 -22.93
N THR A 68 23.11 -16.66 -22.47
CA THR A 68 22.35 -17.56 -23.35
C THR A 68 21.02 -16.98 -23.85
N GLY A 69 20.61 -15.83 -23.30
CA GLY A 69 19.29 -15.25 -23.55
C GLY A 69 18.14 -16.06 -22.93
N TRP A 70 18.43 -16.94 -21.98
CA TRP A 70 17.40 -17.74 -21.31
C TRP A 70 16.53 -16.86 -20.42
N THR A 71 15.22 -17.13 -20.45
CA THR A 71 14.23 -16.48 -19.59
C THR A 71 13.44 -17.53 -18.82
N PRO A 72 13.05 -17.26 -17.56
CA PRO A 72 12.27 -18.20 -16.77
C PRO A 72 10.92 -18.52 -17.45
N PRO A 73 10.61 -19.80 -17.71
CA PRO A 73 9.43 -20.17 -18.50
C PRO A 73 8.09 -19.90 -17.80
N ASN A 74 8.10 -19.72 -16.48
CA ASN A 74 6.89 -19.53 -15.65
C ASN A 74 6.96 -18.26 -14.77
N GLY A 75 7.84 -17.31 -15.09
CA GLY A 75 7.91 -16.02 -14.39
C GLY A 75 7.06 -14.97 -15.09
N GLU A 76 6.33 -14.14 -14.34
CA GLU A 76 5.69 -12.95 -14.92
C GLU A 76 6.79 -12.05 -15.48
N HIS A 77 6.75 -11.84 -16.81
CA HIS A 77 7.72 -11.04 -17.54
C HIS A 77 7.71 -9.59 -17.03
N SER A 78 8.68 -9.24 -16.19
CA SER A 78 9.20 -7.87 -16.11
C SER A 78 10.59 -7.88 -16.73
N ALA A 79 10.61 -7.91 -18.06
CA ALA A 79 11.81 -7.58 -18.83
C ALA A 79 12.08 -6.08 -18.63
N ALA A 80 12.89 -5.75 -17.61
CA ALA A 80 13.71 -4.56 -17.64
C ALA A 80 15.02 -4.97 -18.30
N GLU A 81 15.14 -4.68 -19.59
CA GLU A 81 16.42 -4.63 -20.27
C GLU A 81 17.28 -3.61 -19.50
N SER A 82 18.29 -4.09 -18.77
CA SER A 82 19.39 -3.24 -18.33
C SER A 82 20.42 -3.29 -19.43
N GLU A 83 20.31 -2.34 -20.35
CA GLU A 83 21.37 -2.04 -21.31
C GLU A 83 22.65 -1.68 -20.54
N ASP A 84 23.66 -2.50 -20.81
CA ASP A 84 25.08 -2.19 -20.94
C ASP A 84 25.67 -1.10 -20.02
N CYS A 85 26.50 -1.58 -19.10
CA CYS A 85 27.32 -0.80 -18.20
C CYS A 85 28.57 -0.32 -18.95
N CYS A 86 28.61 0.95 -19.36
CA CYS A 86 29.83 1.61 -19.81
C CYS A 86 30.20 2.78 -18.91
N CYS A 87 31.42 2.70 -18.39
CA CYS A 87 32.09 3.63 -17.51
C CYS A 87 32.32 5.02 -18.14
N ASP A 88 31.67 6.06 -17.59
CA ASP A 88 32.33 7.33 -17.27
C ASP A 88 31.53 8.07 -16.18
N GLY A 89 32.23 8.67 -15.23
CA GLY A 89 31.68 9.09 -13.95
C GLY A 89 30.71 10.26 -14.04
N THR A 90 29.48 10.05 -13.55
CA THR A 90 28.74 10.90 -12.59
C THR A 90 27.48 10.14 -12.19
N CYS A 91 27.47 9.52 -11.00
CA CYS A 91 26.29 8.92 -10.41
C CYS A 91 25.41 10.00 -9.78
N GLU A 92 24.53 10.61 -10.57
CA GLU A 92 23.34 11.27 -10.03
C GLU A 92 22.18 10.27 -9.98
N GLU A 93 22.24 9.37 -9.00
CA GLU A 93 21.06 8.64 -8.55
C GLU A 93 20.43 9.38 -7.37
N SER A 94 19.33 10.08 -7.62
CA SER A 94 18.34 10.41 -6.60
C SER A 94 16.99 10.67 -7.25
N SER A 95 16.38 9.60 -7.76
CA SER A 95 14.93 9.55 -7.83
C SER A 95 14.40 9.39 -6.40
N SER A 96 14.12 10.51 -5.74
CA SER A 96 13.51 10.51 -4.40
C SER A 96 12.19 9.74 -4.45
N LYS A 97 12.04 8.71 -3.62
CA LYS A 97 10.81 7.90 -3.55
C LYS A 97 9.72 8.71 -2.86
N SER A 98 8.93 9.46 -3.64
CA SER A 98 7.84 10.29 -3.10
C SER A 98 6.67 9.43 -2.63
N VAL A 99 6.19 9.70 -1.42
CA VAL A 99 5.01 9.07 -0.80
C VAL A 99 3.96 10.14 -0.57
N LEU A 100 2.76 9.94 -1.11
CA LEU A 100 1.63 10.82 -0.89
C LEU A 100 0.70 10.22 0.18
N VAL A 101 0.49 10.94 1.27
CA VAL A 101 -0.48 10.61 2.31
C VAL A 101 -1.67 11.56 2.17
N GLU A 102 -2.83 11.04 1.81
CA GLU A 102 -4.05 11.83 1.65
C GLU A 102 -4.97 11.61 2.84
N TYR A 103 -5.49 12.70 3.40
CA TYR A 103 -6.52 12.66 4.43
C TYR A 103 -7.80 13.29 3.91
N LEU A 104 -8.81 12.46 3.69
CA LEU A 104 -10.12 12.84 3.17
C LEU A 104 -11.12 12.92 4.33
N TYR A 105 -11.75 14.07 4.51
CA TYR A 105 -12.61 14.35 5.66
C TYR A 105 -13.81 15.24 5.29
N LEU A 106 -14.86 15.21 6.11
CA LEU A 106 -16.03 16.09 5.94
C LEU A 106 -15.87 17.45 6.65
N ASP A 107 -15.38 17.43 7.89
CA ASP A 107 -15.23 18.64 8.71
C ASP A 107 -14.15 18.48 9.79
N LEU A 108 -13.34 19.53 10.02
CA LEU A 108 -12.31 19.58 11.06
C LEU A 108 -12.58 20.65 12.12
N ASN A 109 -13.78 21.21 12.17
CA ASN A 109 -14.12 22.28 13.12
C ASN A 109 -15.08 21.80 14.21
N THR A 110 -15.97 20.87 13.88
CA THR A 110 -17.11 20.42 14.69
C THR A 110 -17.08 18.91 14.90
N CYS A 111 -16.66 18.15 13.87
CA CYS A 111 -16.65 16.69 13.93
C CYS A 111 -15.49 16.13 14.77
N GLU A 112 -15.77 15.72 16.01
CA GLU A 112 -14.75 15.15 16.94
C GLU A 112 -14.00 13.94 16.36
N ARG A 113 -14.66 13.10 15.55
CA ARG A 113 -14.03 11.92 14.94
C ARG A 113 -13.01 12.29 13.87
N CYS A 114 -13.33 13.29 13.04
CA CYS A 114 -12.40 13.80 12.03
C CYS A 114 -11.25 14.58 12.69
N ILE A 115 -11.53 15.38 13.71
CA ILE A 115 -10.49 16.09 14.48
C ILE A 115 -9.55 15.09 15.18
N GLY A 116 -10.12 14.05 15.79
CA GLY A 116 -9.38 12.98 16.44
C GLY A 116 -8.50 12.21 15.46
N ALA A 117 -9.04 11.84 14.30
CA ALA A 117 -8.27 11.14 13.26
C ALA A 117 -7.13 12.01 12.70
N ASP A 118 -7.36 13.31 12.51
CA ASP A 118 -6.34 14.27 12.08
C ASP A 118 -5.20 14.37 13.09
N THR A 119 -5.54 14.52 14.38
CA THR A 119 -4.57 14.60 15.48
C THR A 119 -3.71 13.34 15.55
N VAL A 120 -4.35 12.16 15.49
CA VAL A 120 -3.65 10.88 15.54
C VAL A 120 -2.75 10.69 14.31
N LEU A 121 -3.21 11.08 13.12
CA LEU A 121 -2.42 11.01 11.89
C LEU A 121 -1.16 11.90 11.98
N GLU A 122 -1.29 13.15 12.42
CA GLU A 122 -0.14 14.06 12.57
C GLU A 122 0.90 13.54 13.57
N GLU A 123 0.44 12.99 14.70
CA GLU A 123 1.32 12.39 15.70
C GLU A 123 2.08 11.17 15.16
N VAL A 124 1.41 10.32 14.37
CA VAL A 124 2.03 9.16 13.74
C VAL A 124 3.05 9.62 12.69
N LEU A 125 2.69 10.56 11.81
CA LEU A 125 3.61 11.10 10.80
C LEU A 125 4.86 11.71 11.45
N ARG A 126 4.71 12.48 12.53
CA ARG A 126 5.86 13.02 13.29
C ARG A 126 6.81 11.93 13.80
N SER A 127 6.30 10.72 14.02
CA SER A 127 7.07 9.57 14.52
C SER A 127 7.69 8.75 13.39
N VAL A 128 6.99 8.54 12.27
CA VAL A 128 7.43 7.65 11.18
C VAL A 128 8.21 8.36 10.08
N VAL A 129 7.93 9.64 9.81
CA VAL A 129 8.57 10.42 8.75
C VAL A 129 10.10 10.44 8.90
N PRO A 130 10.69 10.69 10.10
CA PRO A 130 12.15 10.72 10.25
C PRO A 130 12.82 9.40 9.85
N ALA A 131 12.18 8.26 10.14
CA ALA A 131 12.71 6.94 9.76
C ALA A 131 12.63 6.70 8.25
N LEU A 132 11.56 7.17 7.62
CA LEU A 132 11.34 7.03 6.18
C LEU A 132 12.24 7.98 5.36
N GLU A 133 12.52 9.18 5.86
CA GLU A 133 13.48 10.12 5.25
C GLU A 133 14.90 9.55 5.23
N VAL A 134 15.33 8.89 6.32
CA VAL A 134 16.62 8.18 6.37
C VAL A 134 16.69 7.07 5.31
N ALA A 135 15.56 6.44 5.01
CA ALA A 135 15.44 5.42 3.96
C ALA A 135 15.29 6.01 2.54
N GLY A 136 15.39 7.33 2.39
CA GLY A 136 15.33 8.02 1.09
C GLY A 136 13.92 8.29 0.56
N TYR A 137 12.90 8.21 1.42
CA TYR A 137 11.51 8.55 1.06
C TYR A 137 11.20 10.01 1.39
N THR A 138 10.38 10.65 0.56
CA THR A 138 9.85 12.00 0.82
C THR A 138 8.35 11.93 0.99
N ILE A 139 7.84 12.29 2.16
CA ILE A 139 6.42 12.16 2.49
C ILE A 139 5.72 13.50 2.37
N GLN A 140 4.58 13.51 1.68
CA GLN A 140 3.72 14.68 1.54
C GLN A 140 2.35 14.38 2.12
N LEU A 141 1.90 15.19 3.08
CA LEU A 141 0.54 15.12 3.63
C LEU A 141 -0.38 16.09 2.88
N GLN A 142 -1.44 15.57 2.26
CA GLN A 142 -2.48 16.35 1.61
C GLN A 142 -3.82 16.16 2.33
N LYS A 143 -4.34 17.20 2.95
CA LYS A 143 -5.66 17.20 3.59
C LYS A 143 -6.71 17.71 2.58
N VAL A 144 -7.73 16.91 2.29
CA VAL A 144 -8.81 17.24 1.33
C VAL A 144 -10.16 17.22 2.04
N GLN A 145 -10.80 18.39 2.10
CA GLN A 145 -12.17 18.48 2.59
C GLN A 145 -13.17 18.10 1.49
N ILE A 146 -13.97 17.06 1.72
CA ILE A 146 -15.03 16.62 0.81
C ILE A 146 -16.31 17.40 1.14
N ALA A 147 -16.38 18.63 0.65
CA ALA A 147 -17.47 19.55 0.97
C ALA A 147 -18.76 19.33 0.17
N THR A 148 -18.68 18.63 -0.96
CA THR A 148 -19.79 18.41 -1.91
C THR A 148 -19.83 16.97 -2.46
N GLU A 149 -20.97 16.60 -3.05
CA GLU A 149 -21.16 15.30 -3.71
C GLU A 149 -20.23 15.09 -4.90
N GLU A 150 -19.92 16.15 -5.65
CA GLU A 150 -19.04 16.09 -6.81
C GLU A 150 -17.62 15.72 -6.39
N LEU A 151 -17.15 16.30 -5.28
CA LEU A 151 -15.86 15.94 -4.68
C LEU A 151 -15.89 14.50 -4.17
N ALA A 152 -16.98 14.05 -3.55
CA ALA A 152 -17.10 12.65 -3.10
C ALA A 152 -16.99 11.68 -4.27
N LYS A 153 -17.62 11.97 -5.41
CA LYS A 153 -17.52 11.19 -6.65
C LYS A 153 -16.11 11.23 -7.24
N GLN A 154 -15.50 12.41 -7.34
CA GLN A 154 -14.15 12.59 -7.88
C GLN A 154 -13.11 11.78 -7.11
N TYR A 155 -13.20 11.80 -5.78
CA TYR A 155 -12.26 11.09 -4.91
C TYR A 155 -12.68 9.65 -4.59
N ARG A 156 -13.81 9.17 -5.14
CA ARG A 156 -14.41 7.87 -4.80
C ARG A 156 -14.50 7.68 -3.27
N PHE A 157 -14.94 8.72 -2.58
CA PHE A 157 -14.97 8.79 -1.12
C PHE A 157 -16.14 7.97 -0.59
N LEU A 158 -15.87 7.01 0.29
CA LEU A 158 -16.91 6.13 0.84
C LEU A 158 -17.42 6.64 2.19
N ALA A 159 -16.51 7.00 3.09
CA ALA A 159 -16.87 7.45 4.43
C ALA A 159 -15.77 8.32 5.05
N SER A 160 -16.17 9.20 5.97
CA SER A 160 -15.26 10.04 6.76
C SER A 160 -15.00 9.43 8.12
N PRO A 161 -13.75 9.49 8.65
CA PRO A 161 -12.51 9.92 8.00
C PRO A 161 -11.91 8.81 7.10
N THR A 162 -11.19 9.16 6.03
CA THR A 162 -10.43 8.20 5.21
C THR A 162 -8.98 8.66 5.03
N ILE A 163 -8.03 7.76 5.23
CA ILE A 163 -6.59 8.02 5.06
C ILE A 163 -6.06 7.09 3.97
N ARG A 164 -5.40 7.66 2.97
CA ARG A 164 -4.78 6.93 1.87
C ARG A 164 -3.28 7.16 1.82
N VAL A 165 -2.55 6.14 1.41
CA VAL A 165 -1.11 6.23 1.12
C VAL A 165 -0.92 5.75 -0.31
N ASN A 166 -0.40 6.63 -1.17
CA ASN A 166 -0.27 6.39 -2.62
C ASN A 166 -1.59 5.91 -3.26
N GLY A 167 -2.70 6.52 -2.87
CA GLY A 167 -4.05 6.17 -3.35
C GLY A 167 -4.69 4.95 -2.69
N GLN A 168 -3.96 4.18 -1.87
CA GLN A 168 -4.48 3.02 -1.17
C GLN A 168 -5.02 3.38 0.21
N ASP A 169 -6.27 3.00 0.51
CA ASP A 169 -6.85 3.13 1.84
C ASP A 169 -6.16 2.18 2.84
N ILE A 170 -5.53 2.76 3.87
CA ILE A 170 -4.77 2.00 4.87
C ILE A 170 -5.62 1.54 6.06
N CYS A 171 -6.89 1.94 6.10
CA CYS A 171 -7.79 1.69 7.21
C CYS A 171 -8.69 0.45 7.01
N GLY A 172 -8.44 -0.36 5.97
CA GLY A 172 -9.17 -1.59 5.70
C GLY A 172 -10.60 -1.35 5.19
N PRO A 173 -11.50 -2.35 5.28
CA PRO A 173 -12.88 -2.21 4.83
C PRO A 173 -13.63 -1.12 5.60
N VAL A 174 -14.62 -0.51 4.93
CA VAL A 174 -15.44 0.54 5.54
C VAL A 174 -16.53 -0.10 6.40
N GLU A 175 -16.47 0.16 7.69
CA GLU A 175 -17.54 -0.09 8.66
C GLU A 175 -18.09 1.26 9.14
N GLU A 176 -19.36 1.32 9.54
CA GLU A 176 -20.02 2.59 9.89
C GLU A 176 -20.91 2.48 11.13
N ASN A 177 -20.95 3.56 11.90
CA ASN A 177 -21.93 3.76 12.97
C ASN A 177 -22.41 5.22 12.99
N THR A 178 -23.53 5.49 13.66
CA THR A 178 -24.08 6.84 13.81
C THR A 178 -23.07 7.82 14.40
N CYS A 179 -22.86 8.99 13.77
CA CYS A 179 -22.19 10.13 14.40
C CYS A 179 -23.16 11.25 14.72
N GLY A 180 -23.37 11.50 16.01
CA GLY A 180 -24.09 12.70 16.47
C GLY A 180 -23.47 13.99 15.93
N CYS A 181 -22.15 14.04 15.84
CA CYS A 181 -21.39 15.19 15.33
C CYS A 181 -21.76 15.58 13.88
N CYS A 182 -21.83 14.60 12.98
CA CYS A 182 -22.15 14.85 11.58
C CYS A 182 -23.64 15.12 11.41
N GLY A 183 -24.48 14.51 12.27
CA GLY A 183 -25.89 14.83 12.30
C GLY A 183 -26.21 16.23 12.83
N GLU A 184 -25.39 16.79 13.70
CA GLU A 184 -25.48 18.21 14.05
C GLU A 184 -25.10 19.11 12.86
N ILE A 185 -24.14 18.71 12.03
CA ILE A 185 -23.72 19.49 10.86
C ILE A 185 -24.81 19.45 9.77
N SER A 186 -25.35 18.27 9.47
CA SER A 186 -26.34 18.08 8.41
C SER A 186 -27.79 18.29 8.87
N GLY A 187 -28.08 18.19 10.16
CA GLY A 187 -29.47 18.15 10.65
C GLY A 187 -30.21 16.85 10.33
N THR A 188 -29.50 15.79 9.95
CA THR A 188 -30.03 14.45 9.62
C THR A 188 -29.24 13.38 10.37
N ASP A 189 -29.77 12.17 10.52
CA ASP A 189 -28.97 11.08 11.11
C ASP A 189 -27.92 10.61 10.10
N VAL A 190 -26.64 10.70 10.45
CA VAL A 190 -25.50 10.43 9.56
C VAL A 190 -24.60 9.38 10.18
N THR A 191 -24.27 8.34 9.40
CA THR A 191 -23.27 7.33 9.78
C THR A 191 -21.88 7.75 9.32
N CYS A 192 -20.86 7.42 10.11
CA CYS A 192 -19.45 7.73 9.83
C CYS A 192 -18.56 6.52 10.09
N ARG A 193 -17.36 6.55 9.50
CA ARG A 193 -16.47 5.39 9.42
C ARG A 193 -15.90 4.98 10.77
N THR A 194 -16.09 3.72 11.14
CA THR A 194 -15.39 3.07 12.25
C THR A 194 -14.22 2.24 11.75
N PHE A 195 -13.28 1.97 12.66
CA PHE A 195 -12.01 1.32 12.37
C PHE A 195 -11.92 0.00 13.13
N ALA A 196 -11.93 -1.12 12.42
CA ALA A 196 -11.70 -2.43 13.00
C ALA A 196 -10.19 -2.71 13.07
N TYR A 197 -9.65 -2.89 14.28
CA TYR A 197 -8.23 -3.21 14.49
C TYR A 197 -8.07 -4.19 15.66
N LYS A 198 -7.38 -5.31 15.41
CA LYS A 198 -7.11 -6.38 16.40
C LYS A 198 -8.38 -6.88 17.13
N GLY A 199 -9.49 -7.01 16.41
CA GLY A 199 -10.77 -7.52 16.92
C GLY A 199 -11.57 -6.52 17.76
N GLN A 200 -11.19 -5.24 17.78
CA GLN A 200 -11.92 -4.15 18.41
C GLN A 200 -12.30 -3.09 17.37
N THR A 201 -13.40 -2.39 17.62
CA THR A 201 -13.90 -1.30 16.78
C THR A 201 -13.64 0.04 17.45
N TYR A 202 -13.09 1.00 16.71
CA TYR A 202 -12.76 2.34 17.18
C TYR A 202 -13.47 3.41 16.33
N GLU A 203 -13.86 4.52 16.94
CA GLU A 203 -14.45 5.67 16.22
C GLU A 203 -13.40 6.64 15.67
N VAL A 204 -12.18 6.57 16.23
CA VAL A 204 -10.97 7.27 15.83
C VAL A 204 -9.89 6.22 15.59
N PRO A 205 -9.13 6.28 14.48
CA PRO A 205 -8.16 5.23 14.16
C PRO A 205 -7.04 5.21 15.21
N PRO A 206 -6.69 4.03 15.78
CA PRO A 206 -5.61 3.95 16.76
C PRO A 206 -4.24 4.18 16.09
N LYS A 207 -3.30 4.78 16.84
CA LYS A 207 -1.95 5.12 16.34
C LYS A 207 -1.24 3.94 15.69
N ALA A 208 -1.34 2.75 16.30
CA ALA A 208 -0.70 1.54 15.80
C ALA A 208 -1.23 1.13 14.42
N MET A 209 -2.54 1.26 14.19
CA MET A 209 -3.15 0.97 12.89
C MET A 209 -2.63 1.89 11.79
N LEU A 210 -2.54 3.20 12.06
CA LEU A 210 -2.00 4.16 11.09
C LEU A 210 -0.50 3.94 10.84
N ALA A 211 0.28 3.68 11.90
CA ALA A 211 1.70 3.42 11.76
C ALA A 211 1.96 2.14 10.94
N ASP A 212 1.30 1.04 11.28
CA ASP A 212 1.39 -0.24 10.56
C ASP A 212 0.97 -0.06 9.10
N GLY A 213 -0.14 0.66 8.86
CA GLY A 213 -0.69 0.90 7.52
C GLY A 213 0.22 1.76 6.64
N ILE A 214 0.76 2.87 7.17
CA ILE A 214 1.69 3.74 6.44
C ILE A 214 2.97 2.97 6.11
N LEU A 215 3.58 2.28 7.08
CA LEU A 215 4.81 1.54 6.85
C LEU A 215 4.62 0.41 5.84
N SER A 216 3.53 -0.35 5.96
CA SER A 216 3.23 -1.46 5.04
C SER A 216 2.99 -0.98 3.61
N ALA A 217 2.29 0.15 3.44
CA ALA A 217 2.04 0.76 2.13
C ALA A 217 3.33 1.31 1.50
N VAL A 218 4.19 1.98 2.27
CA VAL A 218 5.45 2.56 1.77
C VAL A 218 6.48 1.48 1.42
N LEU A 219 6.53 0.40 2.21
CA LEU A 219 7.47 -0.71 1.99
C LEU A 219 6.95 -1.75 0.99
N GLY A 220 5.77 -1.53 0.38
CA GLY A 220 5.22 -2.41 -0.65
C GLY A 220 4.76 -3.78 -0.15
N MET A 221 4.49 -3.91 1.16
CA MET A 221 4.04 -5.18 1.77
C MET A 221 2.58 -5.50 1.46
N VAL A 222 1.82 -4.55 0.92
CA VAL A 222 0.44 -4.71 0.52
C VAL A 222 0.29 -4.14 -0.89
N GLN A 223 -0.16 -4.95 -1.83
CA GLN A 223 -0.53 -4.43 -3.15
C GLN A 223 -1.93 -3.81 -3.08
N PRO A 224 -2.16 -2.67 -3.75
CA PRO A 224 -3.48 -2.09 -3.84
C PRO A 224 -4.42 -3.09 -4.51
N ALA A 225 -5.55 -3.40 -3.87
CA ALA A 225 -6.61 -4.13 -4.52
C ALA A 225 -7.17 -3.25 -5.66
N CYS A 226 -6.86 -3.60 -6.91
CA CYS A 226 -7.50 -3.00 -8.07
C CYS A 226 -8.95 -3.45 -8.12
N ASP A 227 -9.85 -2.64 -7.54
CA ASP A 227 -11.28 -2.83 -7.69
C ASP A 227 -11.80 -1.95 -8.84
N CYS A 228 -12.17 -2.59 -9.95
CA CYS A 228 -12.72 -1.96 -11.14
C CYS A 228 -14.23 -1.67 -11.02
N SER A 229 -14.79 -1.73 -9.81
CA SER A 229 -16.19 -1.42 -9.56
C SER A 229 -16.52 0.04 -9.91
N GLU A 230 -17.70 0.29 -10.48
CA GLU A 230 -18.19 1.66 -10.67
C GLU A 230 -18.51 2.28 -9.30
N TYR A 231 -18.05 3.51 -9.07
CA TYR A 231 -18.35 4.21 -7.82
C TYR A 231 -19.80 4.66 -7.79
N ALA A 232 -20.52 4.28 -6.73
CA ALA A 232 -21.82 4.82 -6.39
C ALA A 232 -21.72 5.62 -5.09
N LEU A 233 -22.34 6.80 -5.03
CA LEU A 233 -22.39 7.61 -3.82
C LEU A 233 -23.16 6.85 -2.71
N PRO A 234 -22.51 6.51 -1.59
CA PRO A 234 -23.15 5.75 -0.52
C PRO A 234 -24.18 6.58 0.26
N GLU A 235 -25.11 5.89 0.92
CA GLU A 235 -26.27 6.51 1.57
C GLU A 235 -25.90 7.47 2.72
N ASN A 236 -24.84 7.14 3.47
CA ASN A 236 -24.24 7.98 4.51
C ASN A 236 -23.92 9.40 3.98
N LEU A 237 -23.31 9.50 2.80
CA LEU A 237 -22.90 10.75 2.19
C LEU A 237 -24.08 11.50 1.57
N LYS A 238 -25.03 10.78 0.95
CA LYS A 238 -26.29 11.38 0.47
C LYS A 238 -27.02 12.09 1.62
N GLY A 239 -27.24 11.39 2.73
CA GLY A 239 -27.94 11.94 3.90
C GLY A 239 -27.20 13.15 4.50
N PHE A 240 -25.87 13.13 4.51
CA PHE A 240 -25.06 14.25 4.97
C PHE A 240 -25.19 15.49 4.08
N PHE A 241 -25.02 15.34 2.76
CA PHE A 241 -25.05 16.47 1.83
C PHE A 241 -26.46 17.06 1.68
N GLU A 242 -27.49 16.21 1.59
CA GLU A 242 -28.89 16.66 1.56
C GLU A 242 -29.25 17.46 2.82
N GLY A 243 -28.91 16.93 4.00
CA GLY A 243 -29.16 17.64 5.26
C GLY A 243 -28.44 18.98 5.31
N LYS A 244 -27.16 19.01 4.96
CA LYS A 244 -26.35 20.25 4.93
C LYS A 244 -26.95 21.30 4.00
N ALA A 245 -27.49 20.90 2.84
CA ALA A 245 -28.18 21.80 1.92
C ALA A 245 -29.48 22.37 2.51
N VAL A 246 -30.28 21.56 3.21
CA VAL A 246 -31.52 22.01 3.87
C VAL A 246 -31.22 22.97 5.03
N LYS A 247 -30.20 22.66 5.84
CA LYS A 247 -29.82 23.49 7.00
C LYS A 247 -29.22 24.84 6.58
N SER A 248 -28.43 24.87 5.50
CA SER A 248 -27.90 26.11 4.92
C SER A 248 -28.97 26.96 4.19
N GLY A 249 -30.03 26.33 3.68
CA GLY A 249 -31.20 27.01 3.12
C GLY A 249 -32.14 27.62 4.16
N CYS A 250 -31.99 27.29 5.45
CA CYS A 250 -32.86 27.74 6.54
C CYS A 250 -32.39 29.07 7.18
N CYS A 251 -32.00 30.05 6.36
CA CYS A 251 -31.89 31.44 6.78
C CYS A 251 -32.23 32.40 5.63
N PRO A 252 -33.48 32.89 5.58
CA PRO A 252 -33.69 34.32 5.39
C PRO A 252 -34.68 34.86 6.43
N GLY A 253 -34.16 35.64 7.38
CA GLY A 253 -34.97 36.48 8.28
C GLY A 253 -35.26 35.85 9.63
N GLY A 254 -34.70 36.44 10.68
CA GLY A 254 -34.84 35.97 12.05
C GLY A 254 -36.30 35.87 12.51
N THR A 255 -36.64 34.74 13.11
CA THR A 255 -37.33 34.58 14.40
C THR A 255 -37.70 33.10 14.52
N CYS A 256 -37.06 32.38 15.43
CA CYS A 256 -37.56 31.10 15.92
C CYS A 256 -37.88 31.27 17.39
N ARG A 257 -39.14 31.01 17.70
CA ARG A 257 -39.78 31.13 19.02
C ARG A 257 -39.77 29.79 19.71
#